data_AF-A0AAP0I5Q5-F1
#
_entry.id   AF-A0AAP0I5Q5-F1
#
_cell.length_a   1.000
_cell.length_b   1.000
_cell.length_c   1.000
_cell.angle_alpha   90.00
_cell.angle_beta   90.00
_cell.angle_gamma   90.00
#
_symmetry.space_group_name_H-M   'P 1'
#
loop_
_entity.id
_entity.type
_entity.pdbx_description
1 polymer ?
#
loop_
_entity_poly.entity_id
_entity_poly.type
_entity_poly.pdbx_seq_one_letter_code
_entity_poly.pdbx_strand_id
1 'polypeptide(L)'
;MASISGICTSPSTFTPQNRSPPLVPPPLTVRSLTSTPAPCQIRSSKTLASLNSIARDIPADLARTDGVPNKGLEKDWEALWHRYVDWMYQHKELGLFLDVSRIGFTDEFLEEMEPRFEAAFRAMRDLEKGAIANPDEGRMVGHYWLRSPELAPNPFLRSQIEDTLDAICKFADDIISGKIKPPSSPDGRFTQILSVGIGGSALGPQFVSEALAPDNPPLKIRFIDNTDPAGIDHQIAQLGPELASTLVIVISKSGGTPETRNGLLEVQKAFREAGLEFSKQIKTNPAALLAFCWYWATDGVGSKDMVVIPYKDSLLLFSRYLQQLVMESLGKEFDLAGNRVLRDRPPGHDWELEPGVTCGDYLFGMLQGTRSALYSNDRESITVTVQEVTPRSVGAMVALYERAVGIYASLVNINAYHQPGVEAGKKAAGEVLALQKRVLAVLNEASCKDPVEPLTLDEIADRCHASEHIEMIYKIIAHMAANDRALIAEGSCGSPRSVKVFLGECNLDDIYA
;
A
#
# COMPACT_ATOMS: atom_id res chain seq x y z
N MET A 1 12.03 -19.27 -19.99
CA MET A 1 11.76 -20.53 -19.26
C MET A 1 12.26 -20.34 -17.83
N ALA A 2 11.51 -20.74 -16.81
CA ALA A 2 11.95 -20.71 -15.42
C ALA A 2 11.61 -22.04 -14.76
N SER A 3 12.55 -22.59 -14.00
CA SER A 3 12.39 -23.79 -13.18
C SER A 3 12.61 -23.41 -11.73
N ILE A 4 11.78 -23.91 -10.82
CA ILE A 4 11.91 -23.71 -9.38
C ILE A 4 12.03 -25.08 -8.73
N SER A 5 13.13 -25.32 -8.01
CA SER A 5 13.30 -26.47 -7.13
C SER A 5 13.48 -25.98 -5.70
N GLY A 6 12.47 -26.20 -4.85
CA GLY A 6 12.58 -25.92 -3.41
C GLY A 6 13.25 -27.06 -2.66
N ILE A 7 13.94 -26.73 -1.56
CA ILE A 7 14.37 -27.70 -0.55
C ILE A 7 14.05 -27.11 0.83
N CYS A 8 13.30 -27.87 1.63
CA CYS A 8 13.08 -27.58 3.04
C CYS A 8 14.23 -28.12 3.89
N THR A 9 14.71 -27.35 4.85
CA THR A 9 15.51 -27.86 5.98
C THR A 9 15.04 -27.25 7.29
N SER A 10 14.69 -28.11 8.25
CA SER A 10 14.24 -27.74 9.59
C SER A 10 15.42 -27.65 10.58
N PRO A 11 15.50 -26.60 11.43
CA PRO A 11 16.46 -26.56 12.53
C PRO A 11 16.02 -27.40 13.74
N SER A 12 17.00 -27.96 14.42
CA SER A 12 16.84 -28.83 15.59
C SER A 12 16.58 -28.09 16.91
N THR A 13 16.00 -28.82 17.85
CA THR A 13 15.75 -28.43 19.24
C THR A 13 16.99 -27.94 20.00
N PHE A 14 16.85 -26.83 20.75
CA PHE A 14 17.76 -26.46 21.84
C PHE A 14 16.97 -26.30 23.16
N THR A 15 17.43 -26.97 24.21
CA THR A 15 16.86 -26.93 25.56
C THR A 15 17.55 -25.88 26.44
N PRO A 16 16.80 -24.99 27.12
CA PRO A 16 17.35 -24.17 28.21
C PRO A 16 17.43 -24.97 29.53
N GLN A 17 18.53 -24.82 30.27
CA GLN A 17 18.71 -25.45 31.59
C GLN A 17 18.06 -24.66 32.73
N ASN A 18 17.64 -25.38 33.78
CA ASN A 18 17.08 -24.86 35.03
C ASN A 18 17.94 -23.78 35.71
N ARG A 19 17.27 -22.76 36.27
CA ARG A 19 17.67 -22.14 37.55
C ARG A 19 16.45 -21.84 38.42
N SER A 20 16.52 -22.28 39.67
CA SER A 20 15.46 -22.17 40.70
C SER A 20 15.51 -20.83 41.46
N PRO A 21 14.44 -20.41 42.15
CA PRO A 21 14.32 -19.07 42.78
C PRO A 21 14.72 -19.04 44.27
N PRO A 22 14.91 -17.84 44.86
CA PRO A 22 14.94 -17.63 46.32
C PRO A 22 13.59 -17.14 46.91
N LEU A 23 13.42 -17.30 48.23
CA LEU A 23 12.15 -17.18 48.96
C LEU A 23 11.88 -15.79 49.61
N VAL A 24 10.61 -15.60 49.99
CA VAL A 24 9.98 -14.52 50.80
C VAL A 24 10.47 -14.53 52.27
N PRO A 25 10.13 -13.54 53.15
CA PRO A 25 8.91 -13.67 54.01
C PRO A 25 8.24 -12.28 54.36
N PRO A 26 7.37 -12.10 55.40
CA PRO A 26 6.01 -11.52 55.28
C PRO A 26 5.89 -10.22 56.15
N PRO A 27 4.75 -9.77 56.76
CA PRO A 27 3.32 -10.18 56.76
C PRO A 27 2.39 -9.01 56.32
N LEU A 28 1.07 -8.84 56.60
CA LEU A 28 0.09 -9.31 57.60
C LEU A 28 -1.33 -9.49 57.00
N THR A 29 -2.22 -10.12 57.77
CA THR A 29 -3.69 -10.15 57.57
C THR A 29 -4.42 -9.45 58.71
N VAL A 30 -5.52 -8.75 58.39
CA VAL A 30 -6.59 -8.44 59.36
C VAL A 30 -7.94 -8.80 58.74
N ARG A 31 -8.69 -9.69 59.40
CA ARG A 31 -10.10 -9.95 59.12
C ARG A 31 -10.95 -9.05 60.03
N SER A 32 -12.07 -8.57 59.51
CA SER A 32 -13.26 -8.33 60.33
C SER A 32 -14.51 -8.74 59.54
N LEU A 33 -15.49 -9.29 60.25
CA LEU A 33 -16.76 -9.82 59.74
C LEU A 33 -17.93 -8.95 60.26
N THR A 34 -19.14 -9.28 59.81
CA THR A 34 -20.49 -8.77 60.20
C THR A 34 -21.00 -7.59 59.39
N SER A 35 -22.30 -7.47 59.10
CA SER A 35 -23.39 -8.46 58.93
C SER A 35 -24.59 -7.73 58.30
N THR A 36 -25.42 -8.41 57.50
CA THR A 36 -26.64 -7.84 56.89
C THR A 36 -27.75 -7.57 57.92
N PRO A 37 -28.74 -6.72 57.58
CA PRO A 37 -29.97 -7.30 56.99
C PRO A 37 -30.57 -6.50 55.80
N ALA A 38 -31.21 -7.22 54.89
CA ALA A 38 -32.22 -6.72 53.94
C ALA A 38 -33.62 -6.71 54.65
N PRO A 39 -34.72 -6.10 54.17
CA PRO A 39 -35.17 -6.10 52.76
C PRO A 39 -35.88 -4.84 52.21
N CYS A 40 -36.02 -4.70 50.88
CA CYS A 40 -37.28 -4.87 50.14
C CYS A 40 -37.09 -4.54 48.64
N GLN A 41 -38.02 -5.00 47.78
CA GLN A 41 -37.94 -4.90 46.32
C GLN A 41 -38.64 -3.63 45.78
N ILE A 42 -38.19 -3.12 44.62
CA ILE A 42 -39.02 -2.77 43.45
C ILE A 42 -38.07 -2.47 42.24
N ARG A 43 -38.48 -2.85 41.04
CA ARG A 43 -37.71 -2.74 39.78
C ARG A 43 -37.88 -1.36 39.13
N SER A 44 -36.80 -0.77 38.62
CA SER A 44 -36.83 0.03 37.37
C SER A 44 -35.43 0.20 36.75
N SER A 45 -35.09 -0.62 35.76
CA SER A 45 -33.88 -0.46 34.96
C SER A 45 -34.13 0.49 33.79
N LYS A 46 -33.44 1.64 33.75
CA LYS A 46 -33.32 2.47 32.53
C LYS A 46 -32.07 2.04 31.76
N THR A 47 -32.24 1.13 30.82
CA THR A 47 -31.17 0.71 29.91
C THR A 47 -31.06 1.73 28.77
N LEU A 48 -29.85 2.23 28.53
CA LEU A 48 -29.53 3.03 27.35
C LEU A 48 -29.61 2.11 26.12
N ALA A 49 -30.34 2.51 25.07
CA ALA A 49 -30.62 1.64 23.93
C ALA A 49 -29.33 1.22 23.20
N SER A 50 -29.04 -0.08 23.17
CA SER A 50 -27.98 -0.65 22.34
C SER A 50 -28.45 -0.75 20.89
N LEU A 51 -27.55 -0.46 19.95
CA LEU A 51 -27.71 -0.79 18.54
C LEU A 51 -27.83 -2.32 18.41
N ASN A 52 -29.02 -2.80 18.05
CA ASN A 52 -29.25 -4.21 17.77
C ASN A 52 -28.60 -4.58 16.44
N SER A 53 -27.37 -5.10 16.50
CA SER A 53 -26.86 -6.04 15.51
C SER A 53 -27.83 -7.22 15.44
N ILE A 54 -28.54 -7.39 14.33
CA ILE A 54 -29.35 -8.59 14.07
C ILE A 54 -28.37 -9.72 13.72
N ALA A 55 -27.79 -10.32 14.77
CA ALA A 55 -26.93 -11.48 14.67
C ALA A 55 -27.55 -12.61 15.49
N ARG A 56 -28.20 -13.54 14.78
CA ARG A 56 -28.71 -14.84 15.25
C ARG A 56 -29.74 -14.81 16.40
N ASP A 57 -31.02 -14.74 16.02
CA ASP A 57 -32.07 -15.56 16.65
C ASP A 57 -32.52 -16.58 15.60
N ILE A 58 -31.85 -17.74 15.55
CA ILE A 58 -32.21 -18.84 14.63
C ILE A 58 -33.17 -19.79 15.38
N PRO A 59 -34.39 -20.05 14.87
CA PRO A 59 -35.27 -21.07 15.45
C PRO A 59 -34.63 -22.46 15.35
N ALA A 60 -34.59 -23.19 16.46
CA ALA A 60 -33.93 -24.50 16.57
C ALA A 60 -34.74 -25.68 15.97
N ASP A 61 -35.47 -25.43 14.87
CA ASP A 61 -36.25 -26.44 14.13
C ASP A 61 -36.03 -26.27 12.62
N LEU A 62 -34.91 -26.79 12.13
CA LEU A 62 -34.74 -27.21 10.73
C LEU A 62 -34.36 -28.69 10.71
N ALA A 63 -35.01 -29.44 9.84
CA ALA A 63 -35.04 -30.89 9.92
C ALA A 63 -33.66 -31.51 9.63
N ARG A 64 -33.25 -32.47 10.48
CA ARG A 64 -32.12 -33.35 10.17
C ARG A 64 -32.45 -34.22 8.96
N THR A 65 -31.85 -33.90 7.82
CA THR A 65 -31.74 -34.82 6.69
C THR A 65 -30.45 -35.61 6.84
N ASP A 66 -30.55 -36.90 7.20
CA ASP A 66 -29.40 -37.80 7.26
C ASP A 66 -28.80 -37.99 5.86
N GLY A 67 -27.76 -37.23 5.56
CA GLY A 67 -27.03 -37.25 4.28
C GLY A 67 -25.53 -37.03 4.51
N VAL A 68 -24.70 -37.70 3.70
CA VAL A 68 -23.24 -37.51 3.72
C VAL A 68 -22.93 -36.05 3.38
N PRO A 69 -22.04 -35.34 4.12
CA PRO A 69 -21.74 -33.93 3.86
C PRO A 69 -21.11 -33.77 2.47
N ASN A 70 -21.94 -33.33 1.53
CA ASN A 70 -21.61 -33.30 0.12
C ASN A 70 -20.85 -32.01 -0.17
N LYS A 71 -19.51 -32.09 -0.23
CA LYS A 71 -18.67 -30.95 -0.63
C LYS A 71 -19.01 -30.54 -2.06
N GLY A 72 -19.71 -29.43 -2.22
CA GLY A 72 -20.12 -28.92 -3.52
C GLY A 72 -21.06 -27.72 -3.41
N LEU A 73 -21.38 -27.12 -4.56
CA LEU A 73 -22.42 -26.10 -4.65
C LEU A 73 -23.80 -26.74 -4.54
N GLU A 74 -24.70 -26.12 -3.78
CA GLU A 74 -26.11 -26.50 -3.78
C GLU A 74 -26.69 -26.40 -5.20
N LYS A 75 -27.33 -27.47 -5.67
CA LYS A 75 -27.87 -27.63 -7.04
C LYS A 75 -29.39 -27.59 -7.09
N ASP A 76 -30.07 -27.84 -5.99
CA ASP A 76 -31.50 -27.59 -5.90
C ASP A 76 -31.77 -26.07 -5.84
N TRP A 77 -32.69 -25.60 -6.66
CA TRP A 77 -32.94 -24.16 -6.84
C TRP A 77 -33.73 -23.56 -5.68
N GLU A 78 -34.56 -24.36 -5.00
CA GLU A 78 -35.35 -23.95 -3.83
C GLU A 78 -34.43 -23.88 -2.62
N ALA A 79 -33.61 -24.91 -2.38
CA ALA A 79 -32.56 -24.91 -1.36
C ALA A 79 -31.53 -23.78 -1.58
N LEU A 80 -31.10 -23.53 -2.83
CA LEU A 80 -30.20 -22.41 -3.14
C LEU A 80 -30.87 -21.05 -2.91
N TRP A 81 -32.17 -20.91 -3.16
CA TRP A 81 -32.91 -19.69 -2.85
C TRP A 81 -33.02 -19.45 -1.34
N HIS A 82 -33.32 -20.49 -0.56
CA HIS A 82 -33.28 -20.40 0.90
C HIS A 82 -31.89 -20.01 1.40
N ARG A 83 -30.84 -20.69 0.91
CA ARG A 83 -29.45 -20.33 1.21
C ARG A 83 -29.10 -18.89 0.82
N TYR A 84 -29.64 -18.38 -0.29
CA TYR A 84 -29.48 -16.97 -0.68
C TYR A 84 -30.16 -16.01 0.30
N VAL A 85 -31.38 -16.30 0.75
CA VAL A 85 -32.09 -15.49 1.74
C VAL A 85 -31.38 -15.51 3.10
N ASP A 86 -30.92 -16.68 3.55
CA ASP A 86 -30.28 -16.87 4.85
C ASP A 86 -28.86 -16.29 4.92
N TRP A 87 -28.12 -16.33 3.81
CA TRP A 87 -26.72 -15.90 3.72
C TRP A 87 -26.49 -14.56 3.00
N MET A 88 -27.56 -13.87 2.57
CA MET A 88 -27.47 -12.49 2.09
C MET A 88 -27.26 -11.54 3.28
N TYR A 89 -26.03 -11.09 3.46
CA TYR A 89 -25.73 -10.02 4.41
C TYR A 89 -26.08 -8.66 3.82
N GLN A 90 -26.83 -7.83 4.55
CA GLN A 90 -27.16 -6.45 4.17
C GLN A 90 -26.79 -5.45 5.27
N HIS A 91 -25.88 -4.52 4.97
CA HIS A 91 -25.61 -3.34 5.79
C HIS A 91 -26.35 -2.11 5.24
N LYS A 92 -27.61 -1.93 5.67
CA LYS A 92 -28.53 -0.89 5.16
C LYS A 92 -27.91 0.51 5.06
N GLU A 93 -27.25 0.99 6.11
CA GLU A 93 -26.68 2.36 6.11
C GLU A 93 -25.53 2.57 5.12
N LEU A 94 -24.81 1.51 4.74
CA LEU A 94 -23.72 1.56 3.76
C LEU A 94 -24.23 1.20 2.36
N GLY A 95 -25.48 0.73 2.24
CA GLY A 95 -26.02 0.06 1.06
C GLY A 95 -25.13 -1.09 0.59
N LEU A 96 -24.43 -1.77 1.50
CA LEU A 96 -23.53 -2.88 1.17
C LEU A 96 -24.31 -4.20 1.31
N PHE A 97 -24.16 -5.06 0.32
CA PHE A 97 -24.69 -6.41 0.26
C PHE A 97 -23.53 -7.39 0.01
N LEU A 98 -23.57 -8.53 0.67
CA LEU A 98 -22.61 -9.61 0.50
C LEU A 98 -23.39 -10.92 0.41
N ASP A 99 -23.35 -11.54 -0.77
CA ASP A 99 -23.91 -12.85 -1.05
C ASP A 99 -22.81 -13.90 -1.12
N VAL A 100 -22.87 -14.87 -0.22
CA VAL A 100 -21.99 -16.05 -0.16
C VAL A 100 -22.72 -17.37 -0.43
N SER A 101 -23.98 -17.33 -0.90
CA SER A 101 -24.81 -18.53 -1.14
C SER A 101 -24.18 -19.51 -2.13
N ARG A 102 -23.42 -19.00 -3.10
CA ARG A 102 -22.66 -19.79 -4.09
C ARG A 102 -21.23 -20.13 -3.65
N ILE A 103 -21.00 -20.24 -2.34
CA ILE A 103 -19.85 -20.94 -1.75
C ILE A 103 -20.37 -22.22 -1.08
N GLY A 104 -19.73 -23.35 -1.34
CA GLY A 104 -20.13 -24.70 -0.92
C GLY A 104 -19.66 -25.09 0.49
N PHE A 105 -19.60 -24.14 1.43
CA PHE A 105 -19.35 -24.48 2.84
C PHE A 105 -20.58 -25.16 3.46
N THR A 106 -20.35 -26.22 4.24
CA THR A 106 -21.41 -26.93 4.99
C THR A 106 -21.54 -26.37 6.40
N ASP A 107 -22.63 -26.72 7.09
CA ASP A 107 -22.85 -26.24 8.46
C ASP A 107 -21.85 -26.86 9.45
N GLU A 108 -21.39 -28.10 9.23
CA GLU A 108 -20.33 -28.70 10.05
C GLU A 108 -18.99 -27.94 9.90
N PHE A 109 -18.70 -27.41 8.71
CA PHE A 109 -17.52 -26.57 8.51
C PHE A 109 -17.63 -25.22 9.24
N LEU A 110 -18.84 -24.66 9.36
CA LEU A 110 -19.07 -23.46 10.16
C LEU A 110 -18.85 -23.76 11.65
N GLU A 111 -19.40 -24.86 12.16
CA GLU A 111 -19.19 -25.30 13.55
C GLU A 111 -17.71 -25.56 13.86
N GLU A 112 -16.96 -26.18 12.94
CA GLU A 112 -15.50 -26.37 13.05
C GLU A 112 -14.75 -25.03 13.11
N MET A 113 -15.19 -24.05 12.32
CA MET A 113 -14.50 -22.77 12.15
C MET A 113 -14.88 -21.71 13.19
N GLU A 114 -16.06 -21.76 13.80
CA GLU A 114 -16.55 -20.74 14.75
C GLU A 114 -15.53 -20.44 15.89
N PRO A 115 -14.88 -21.43 16.56
CA PRO A 115 -13.87 -21.13 17.59
C PRO A 115 -12.61 -20.44 17.04
N ARG A 116 -12.26 -20.69 15.78
CA ARG A 116 -11.13 -20.05 15.09
C ARG A 116 -11.47 -18.61 14.71
N PHE A 117 -12.69 -18.35 14.26
CA PHE A 117 -13.19 -17.00 14.02
C PHE A 117 -13.32 -16.20 15.32
N GLU A 118 -13.80 -16.78 16.43
CA GLU A 118 -13.77 -16.11 17.74
C GLU A 118 -12.34 -15.68 18.13
N ALA A 119 -11.36 -16.56 17.93
CA ALA A 119 -9.96 -16.27 18.21
C ALA A 119 -9.44 -15.14 17.31
N ALA A 120 -9.74 -15.16 16.01
CA ALA A 120 -9.42 -14.08 15.09
C ALA A 120 -10.10 -12.76 15.50
N PHE A 121 -11.36 -12.77 15.90
CA PHE A 121 -12.07 -11.59 16.38
C PHE A 121 -11.54 -11.07 17.72
N ARG A 122 -10.97 -11.92 18.59
CA ARG A 122 -10.20 -11.48 19.77
C ARG A 122 -8.92 -10.78 19.31
N ALA A 123 -8.11 -11.44 18.47
CA ALA A 123 -6.86 -10.88 17.95
C ALA A 123 -7.05 -9.53 17.23
N MET A 124 -8.09 -9.38 16.40
CA MET A 124 -8.40 -8.11 15.73
C MET A 124 -8.78 -6.99 16.72
N ARG A 125 -9.53 -7.29 17.78
CA ARG A 125 -9.88 -6.31 18.82
C ARG A 125 -8.66 -5.87 19.64
N ASP A 126 -7.72 -6.77 19.87
CA ASP A 126 -6.47 -6.45 20.58
C ASP A 126 -5.53 -5.64 19.68
N LEU A 127 -5.46 -5.97 18.37
CA LEU A 127 -4.78 -5.18 17.35
C LEU A 127 -5.30 -3.74 17.27
N GLU A 128 -6.62 -3.55 17.22
CA GLU A 128 -7.26 -2.23 17.20
C GLU A 128 -6.96 -1.39 18.45
N LYS A 129 -6.76 -2.03 19.60
CA LYS A 129 -6.32 -1.40 20.85
C LYS A 129 -4.80 -1.13 20.92
N GLY A 130 -4.07 -1.34 19.82
CA GLY A 130 -2.63 -1.09 19.77
C GLY A 130 -1.77 -2.24 20.29
N ALA A 131 -2.22 -3.49 20.22
CA ALA A 131 -1.31 -4.62 20.36
C ALA A 131 -0.20 -4.58 19.27
N ILE A 132 0.95 -5.15 19.59
CA ILE A 132 2.07 -5.25 18.65
C ILE A 132 1.69 -6.23 17.53
N ALA A 133 1.54 -5.67 16.33
CA ALA A 133 1.14 -6.37 15.11
C ALA A 133 2.31 -7.03 14.41
N ASN A 134 3.46 -6.35 14.39
CA ASN A 134 4.70 -6.92 13.89
C ASN A 134 5.72 -7.07 15.03
N PRO A 135 5.91 -8.28 15.57
CA PRO A 135 6.91 -8.57 16.60
C PRO A 135 8.35 -8.29 16.13
N ASP A 136 8.67 -8.57 14.87
CA ASP A 136 10.03 -8.44 14.31
C ASP A 136 10.53 -6.98 14.32
N GLU A 137 9.59 -6.03 14.26
CA GLU A 137 9.89 -4.60 14.20
C GLU A 137 9.37 -3.83 15.42
N GLY A 138 8.66 -4.48 16.34
CA GLY A 138 8.10 -3.87 17.56
C GLY A 138 6.93 -2.91 17.33
N ARG A 139 6.09 -3.14 16.31
CA ARG A 139 5.17 -2.12 15.77
C ARG A 139 3.69 -2.42 16.00
N MET A 140 2.93 -1.36 16.31
CA MET A 140 1.47 -1.34 16.22
C MET A 140 1.00 -1.13 14.77
N VAL A 141 -0.29 -1.36 14.50
CA VAL A 141 -0.94 -1.09 13.21
C VAL A 141 -2.11 -0.14 13.42
N GLY A 142 -2.00 1.07 12.87
CA GLY A 142 -2.88 2.19 13.22
C GLY A 142 -3.81 2.72 12.13
N HIS A 143 -3.95 2.05 10.99
CA HIS A 143 -4.80 2.54 9.88
C HIS A 143 -6.29 2.65 10.27
N TYR A 144 -6.75 1.83 11.23
CA TYR A 144 -8.06 1.97 11.87
C TYR A 144 -8.25 3.36 12.52
N TRP A 145 -7.22 3.88 13.18
CA TRP A 145 -7.27 5.16 13.89
C TRP A 145 -7.26 6.36 12.94
N LEU A 146 -6.69 6.21 11.74
CA LEU A 146 -6.68 7.27 10.71
C LEU A 146 -8.09 7.63 10.22
N ARG A 147 -9.05 6.72 10.35
CA ARG A 147 -10.48 6.91 10.01
C ARG A 147 -11.40 7.05 11.23
N SER A 148 -10.89 6.75 12.43
CA SER A 148 -11.58 6.79 13.72
C SER A 148 -10.57 7.15 14.83
N PRO A 149 -10.15 8.43 14.95
CA PRO A 149 -9.09 8.84 15.88
C PRO A 149 -9.42 8.56 17.36
N GLU A 150 -10.70 8.45 17.70
CA GLU A 150 -11.20 8.05 19.02
C GLU A 150 -10.81 6.62 19.43
N LEU A 151 -10.44 5.76 18.47
CA LEU A 151 -9.95 4.40 18.73
C LEU A 151 -8.43 4.34 18.98
N ALA A 152 -7.71 5.44 18.83
CA ALA A 152 -6.26 5.46 19.05
C ALA A 152 -5.92 5.09 20.51
N PRO A 153 -4.89 4.27 20.76
CA PRO A 153 -4.63 3.67 22.08
C PRO A 153 -4.13 4.68 23.12
N ASN A 154 -3.84 5.93 22.72
CA ASN A 154 -3.53 7.01 23.64
C ASN A 154 -3.91 8.39 23.04
N PRO A 155 -4.17 9.41 23.87
CA PRO A 155 -4.57 10.74 23.40
C PRO A 155 -3.53 11.46 22.53
N PHE A 156 -2.24 11.12 22.66
CA PHE A 156 -1.20 11.74 21.84
C PHE A 156 -1.29 11.28 20.38
N LEU A 157 -1.46 9.98 20.13
CA LEU A 157 -1.69 9.48 18.76
C LEU A 157 -2.99 10.04 18.17
N ARG A 158 -4.05 10.14 18.97
CA ARG A 158 -5.31 10.77 18.54
C ARG A 158 -5.08 12.22 18.06
N SER A 159 -4.46 13.07 18.88
CA SER A 159 -4.13 14.46 18.53
C SER A 159 -3.31 14.50 17.25
N GLN A 160 -2.24 13.70 17.14
CA GLN A 160 -1.39 13.69 15.94
C GLN A 160 -2.16 13.33 14.66
N ILE A 161 -3.21 12.52 14.74
CA ILE A 161 -4.08 12.19 13.59
C ILE A 161 -5.00 13.37 13.29
N GLU A 162 -5.73 13.88 14.29
CA GLU A 162 -6.67 15.01 14.16
C GLU A 162 -5.95 16.27 13.65
N ASP A 163 -4.84 16.67 14.28
CA ASP A 163 -4.00 17.83 13.91
C ASP A 163 -3.45 17.71 12.47
N THR A 164 -3.10 16.50 12.03
CA THR A 164 -2.56 16.26 10.68
C THR A 164 -3.65 16.33 9.62
N LEU A 165 -4.85 15.78 9.90
CA LEU A 165 -5.99 15.86 8.99
C LEU A 165 -6.43 17.32 8.79
N ASP A 166 -6.53 18.09 9.87
CA ASP A 166 -6.86 19.52 9.81
C ASP A 166 -5.81 20.31 9.00
N ALA A 167 -4.52 20.01 9.18
CA ALA A 167 -3.44 20.63 8.41
C ALA A 167 -3.50 20.30 6.91
N ILE A 168 -3.84 19.05 6.55
CA ILE A 168 -3.99 18.61 5.15
C ILE A 168 -5.21 19.29 4.51
N CYS A 169 -6.37 19.29 5.17
CA CYS A 169 -7.58 19.95 4.66
C CYS A 169 -7.33 21.44 4.41
N LYS A 170 -6.75 22.14 5.41
CA LYS A 170 -6.39 23.56 5.29
C LYS A 170 -5.39 23.84 4.16
N PHE A 171 -4.42 22.96 3.95
CA PHE A 171 -3.48 23.11 2.83
C PHE A 171 -4.18 22.93 1.47
N ALA A 172 -5.08 21.95 1.35
CA ALA A 172 -5.88 21.75 0.14
C ALA A 172 -6.79 22.97 -0.15
N ASP A 173 -7.47 23.50 0.86
CA ASP A 173 -8.30 24.72 0.73
C ASP A 173 -7.47 25.94 0.32
N ASP A 174 -6.28 26.11 0.91
CA ASP A 174 -5.36 27.19 0.57
C ASP A 174 -4.83 27.08 -0.88
N ILE A 175 -4.65 25.86 -1.41
CA ILE A 175 -4.29 25.60 -2.82
C ILE A 175 -5.47 25.89 -3.76
N ILE A 176 -6.65 25.33 -3.48
CA ILE A 176 -7.84 25.45 -4.33
C ILE A 176 -8.35 26.90 -4.40
N SER A 177 -8.26 27.64 -3.29
CA SER A 177 -8.59 29.07 -3.25
C SER A 177 -7.56 29.99 -3.91
N GLY A 178 -6.40 29.46 -4.33
CA GLY A 178 -5.30 30.25 -4.91
C GLY A 178 -4.55 31.13 -3.89
N LYS A 179 -4.78 30.93 -2.58
CA LYS A 179 -4.03 31.59 -1.51
C LYS A 179 -2.58 31.11 -1.48
N ILE A 180 -2.35 29.82 -1.67
CA ILE A 180 -1.07 29.26 -2.08
C ILE A 180 -1.13 29.06 -3.60
N LYS A 181 -0.19 29.67 -4.32
CA LYS A 181 -0.18 29.73 -5.78
C LYS A 181 1.23 29.49 -6.34
N PRO A 182 1.35 29.01 -7.59
CA PRO A 182 2.64 28.86 -8.25
C PRO A 182 3.39 30.22 -8.37
N PRO A 183 4.73 30.24 -8.33
CA PRO A 183 5.51 31.48 -8.40
C PRO A 183 5.32 32.27 -9.70
N SER A 184 5.12 31.58 -10.83
CA SER A 184 5.28 32.15 -12.18
C SER A 184 4.16 31.78 -13.17
N SER A 185 3.04 31.19 -12.72
CA SER A 185 1.98 30.75 -13.64
C SER A 185 1.18 31.92 -14.23
N PRO A 186 0.85 31.89 -15.54
CA PRO A 186 -0.12 32.81 -16.16
C PRO A 186 -1.51 32.77 -15.51
N ASP A 187 -1.96 31.60 -15.02
CA ASP A 187 -3.29 31.38 -14.44
C ASP A 187 -3.44 31.90 -13.00
N GLY A 188 -2.32 32.27 -12.36
CA GLY A 188 -2.28 32.74 -10.97
C GLY A 188 -2.66 31.69 -9.92
N ARG A 189 -2.89 30.43 -10.31
CA ARG A 189 -3.28 29.28 -9.47
C ARG A 189 -2.66 27.99 -9.97
N PHE A 190 -2.70 26.93 -9.17
CA PHE A 190 -2.35 25.59 -9.62
C PHE A 190 -3.50 25.00 -10.46
N THR A 191 -3.17 24.24 -11.50
CA THR A 191 -4.12 23.56 -12.41
C THR A 191 -3.84 22.06 -12.52
N GLN A 192 -2.62 21.64 -12.16
CA GLN A 192 -2.16 20.25 -12.18
C GLN A 192 -1.56 19.87 -10.83
N ILE A 193 -1.64 18.58 -10.50
CA ILE A 193 -0.87 17.94 -9.42
C ILE A 193 0.00 16.87 -10.05
N LEU A 194 1.30 16.87 -9.75
CA LEU A 194 2.21 15.80 -10.10
C LEU A 194 2.63 15.08 -8.82
N SER A 195 2.02 13.93 -8.56
CA SER A 195 2.27 13.10 -7.38
C SER A 195 3.39 12.11 -7.67
N VAL A 196 4.52 12.26 -6.98
CA VAL A 196 5.71 11.42 -7.12
C VAL A 196 5.80 10.49 -5.91
N GLY A 197 5.69 9.18 -6.13
CA GLY A 197 5.65 8.18 -5.07
C GLY A 197 5.37 6.79 -5.63
N ILE A 198 5.92 5.72 -5.03
CA ILE A 198 5.76 4.33 -5.51
C ILE A 198 4.99 3.45 -4.51
N GLY A 199 4.29 2.43 -5.02
CA GLY A 199 3.59 1.44 -4.20
C GLY A 199 2.48 2.08 -3.37
N GLY A 200 2.49 1.90 -2.05
CA GLY A 200 1.48 2.52 -1.17
C GLY A 200 1.44 4.06 -1.24
N SER A 201 2.53 4.71 -1.65
CA SER A 201 2.58 6.15 -1.89
C SER A 201 1.91 6.61 -3.19
N ALA A 202 1.58 5.69 -4.10
CA ALA A 202 0.94 5.99 -5.40
C ALA A 202 -0.41 5.28 -5.55
N LEU A 203 -0.46 3.96 -5.37
CA LEU A 203 -1.64 3.13 -5.69
C LEU A 203 -2.91 3.57 -4.93
N GLY A 204 -2.78 3.95 -3.66
CA GLY A 204 -3.89 4.49 -2.87
C GLY A 204 -4.40 5.82 -3.43
N PRO A 205 -3.53 6.86 -3.55
CA PRO A 205 -3.87 8.12 -4.22
C PRO A 205 -4.37 7.98 -5.67
N GLN A 206 -3.78 7.09 -6.48
CA GLN A 206 -4.22 6.76 -7.84
C GLN A 206 -5.65 6.24 -7.80
N PHE A 207 -5.88 5.10 -7.14
CA PHE A 207 -7.20 4.52 -6.96
C PHE A 207 -8.22 5.54 -6.48
N VAL A 208 -7.92 6.28 -5.40
CA VAL A 208 -8.87 7.23 -4.83
C VAL A 208 -9.10 8.43 -5.76
N SER A 209 -8.08 8.95 -6.44
CA SER A 209 -8.28 10.08 -7.36
C SER A 209 -9.09 9.68 -8.59
N GLU A 210 -8.68 8.62 -9.26
CA GLU A 210 -9.26 8.10 -10.49
C GLU A 210 -10.69 7.56 -10.14
N ALA A 211 -10.89 6.89 -8.99
CA ALA A 211 -12.21 6.41 -8.56
C ALA A 211 -13.14 7.49 -8.00
N LEU A 212 -12.62 8.57 -7.41
CA LEU A 212 -13.44 9.54 -6.68
C LEU A 212 -13.51 10.94 -7.28
N ALA A 213 -12.61 11.34 -8.19
CA ALA A 213 -12.61 12.67 -8.79
C ALA A 213 -13.88 12.91 -9.63
N PRO A 214 -14.38 14.17 -9.70
CA PRO A 214 -15.38 14.55 -10.68
C PRO A 214 -14.74 14.63 -12.08
N ASP A 215 -15.54 14.47 -13.14
CA ASP A 215 -15.11 14.50 -14.55
C ASP A 215 -14.23 15.70 -14.93
N ASN A 216 -14.44 16.84 -14.26
CA ASN A 216 -13.66 18.06 -14.40
C ASN A 216 -13.12 18.49 -13.02
N PRO A 217 -12.01 17.91 -12.54
CA PRO A 217 -11.45 18.26 -11.24
C PRO A 217 -10.78 19.64 -11.29
N PRO A 218 -10.80 20.43 -10.19
CA PRO A 218 -10.19 21.76 -10.16
C PRO A 218 -8.67 21.74 -10.34
N LEU A 219 -8.03 20.61 -10.01
CA LEU A 219 -6.67 20.28 -10.40
C LEU A 219 -6.67 18.86 -10.99
N LYS A 220 -6.08 18.68 -12.18
CA LYS A 220 -5.87 17.34 -12.74
C LYS A 220 -4.65 16.70 -12.08
N ILE A 221 -4.76 15.46 -11.62
CA ILE A 221 -3.65 14.75 -10.97
C ILE A 221 -2.99 13.75 -11.93
N ARG A 222 -1.67 13.69 -11.86
CA ARG A 222 -0.79 12.81 -12.62
C ARG A 222 0.19 12.15 -11.67
N PHE A 223 0.71 10.98 -12.04
CA PHE A 223 1.54 10.17 -11.16
C PHE A 223 2.88 9.82 -11.80
N ILE A 224 3.94 9.91 -11.01
CA ILE A 224 5.24 9.28 -11.27
C ILE A 224 5.45 8.24 -10.17
N ASP A 225 5.23 6.98 -10.53
CA ASP A 225 5.24 5.83 -9.62
C ASP A 225 6.27 4.75 -9.97
N ASN A 226 7.00 4.94 -11.07
CA ASN A 226 8.09 4.08 -11.52
C ASN A 226 9.36 4.91 -11.76
N THR A 227 10.53 4.25 -11.74
CA THR A 227 11.83 4.86 -12.07
C THR A 227 12.21 4.72 -13.55
N ASP A 228 11.31 4.17 -14.37
CA ASP A 228 11.48 4.06 -15.83
C ASP A 228 11.49 5.47 -16.46
N PRO A 229 12.61 5.89 -17.09
CA PRO A 229 12.71 7.21 -17.72
C PRO A 229 11.60 7.48 -18.74
N ALA A 230 11.21 6.47 -19.55
CA ALA A 230 10.21 6.66 -20.58
C ALA A 230 8.83 7.03 -19.99
N GLY A 231 8.49 6.47 -18.83
CA GLY A 231 7.28 6.82 -18.09
C GLY A 231 7.33 8.23 -17.49
N ILE A 232 8.48 8.61 -16.93
CA ILE A 232 8.72 9.94 -16.35
C ILE A 232 8.67 11.02 -17.43
N ASP A 233 9.43 10.85 -18.50
CA ASP A 233 9.51 11.77 -19.65
C ASP A 233 8.13 11.96 -20.29
N HIS A 234 7.34 10.88 -20.39
CA HIS A 234 5.98 10.96 -20.92
C HIS A 234 5.06 11.84 -20.05
N GLN A 235 5.10 11.71 -18.72
CA GLN A 235 4.28 12.54 -17.82
C GLN A 235 4.72 14.01 -17.86
N ILE A 236 6.03 14.27 -17.92
CA ILE A 236 6.59 15.63 -18.01
C ILE A 236 6.23 16.27 -19.37
N ALA A 237 6.39 15.54 -20.47
CA ALA A 237 6.04 16.01 -21.81
C ALA A 237 4.53 16.28 -21.96
N GLN A 238 3.66 15.48 -21.34
CA GLN A 238 2.22 15.71 -21.32
C GLN A 238 1.80 16.95 -20.51
N LEU A 239 2.58 17.38 -19.51
CA LEU A 239 2.34 18.65 -18.81
C LEU A 239 2.70 19.84 -19.70
N GLY A 240 3.83 19.80 -20.41
CA GLY A 240 4.26 20.85 -21.33
C GLY A 240 4.19 22.25 -20.68
N PRO A 241 3.40 23.20 -21.22
CA PRO A 241 3.26 24.54 -20.64
C PRO A 241 2.54 24.55 -19.28
N GLU A 242 1.71 23.54 -18.97
CA GLU A 242 1.00 23.43 -17.68
C GLU A 242 1.98 23.19 -16.51
N LEU A 243 3.24 22.82 -16.77
CA LEU A 243 4.30 22.63 -15.77
C LEU A 243 4.48 23.85 -14.86
N ALA A 244 4.30 25.07 -15.39
CA ALA A 244 4.37 26.32 -14.62
C ALA A 244 3.23 26.47 -13.59
N SER A 245 2.16 25.70 -13.73
CA SER A 245 0.96 25.63 -12.87
C SER A 245 0.83 24.29 -12.14
N THR A 246 1.89 23.48 -12.09
CA THR A 246 1.90 22.16 -11.45
C THR A 246 2.32 22.22 -9.98
N LEU A 247 1.48 21.68 -9.09
CA LEU A 247 1.85 21.38 -7.71
C LEU A 247 2.54 20.01 -7.67
N VAL A 248 3.81 19.96 -7.31
CA VAL A 248 4.54 18.69 -7.17
C VAL A 248 4.44 18.19 -5.73
N ILE A 249 3.85 17.00 -5.54
CA ILE A 249 3.68 16.36 -4.23
C ILE A 249 4.58 15.12 -4.18
N VAL A 250 5.53 15.07 -3.24
CA VAL A 250 6.48 13.94 -3.13
C VAL A 250 6.13 13.11 -1.90
N ILE A 251 5.69 11.87 -2.11
CA ILE A 251 5.15 10.99 -1.06
C ILE A 251 6.15 9.86 -0.79
N SER A 252 7.01 10.03 0.22
CA SER A 252 8.05 9.06 0.59
C SER A 252 8.12 8.85 2.10
N LYS A 253 7.69 7.67 2.58
CA LYS A 253 7.68 7.33 4.01
C LYS A 253 9.06 7.36 4.67
N SER A 254 10.09 6.95 3.95
CA SER A 254 11.47 6.92 4.43
C SER A 254 12.28 8.16 4.04
N GLY A 255 11.71 9.05 3.20
CA GLY A 255 12.45 10.10 2.49
C GLY A 255 13.42 9.60 1.42
N GLY A 256 13.94 8.36 1.54
CA GLY A 256 15.01 7.80 0.71
C GLY A 256 14.59 6.74 -0.32
N THR A 257 13.28 6.50 -0.54
CA THR A 257 12.80 5.56 -1.57
C THR A 257 13.40 5.91 -2.95
N PRO A 258 14.21 5.05 -3.58
CA PRO A 258 14.98 5.39 -4.78
C PRO A 258 14.13 5.88 -5.94
N GLU A 259 13.02 5.21 -6.22
CA GLU A 259 12.13 5.50 -7.34
C GLU A 259 11.46 6.88 -7.18
N THR A 260 10.94 7.16 -5.98
CA THR A 260 10.40 8.48 -5.61
C THR A 260 11.46 9.58 -5.67
N ARG A 261 12.69 9.29 -5.24
CA ARG A 261 13.81 10.25 -5.29
C ARG A 261 14.22 10.54 -6.72
N ASN A 262 14.30 9.52 -7.58
CA ASN A 262 14.66 9.67 -8.99
C ASN A 262 13.60 10.49 -9.73
N GLY A 263 12.31 10.19 -9.53
CA GLY A 263 11.21 10.99 -10.07
C GLY A 263 11.26 12.46 -9.62
N LEU A 264 11.60 12.73 -8.36
CA LEU A 264 11.81 14.11 -7.89
C LEU A 264 12.98 14.79 -8.61
N LEU A 265 14.10 14.11 -8.83
CA LEU A 265 15.27 14.69 -9.50
C LEU A 265 15.00 14.99 -10.99
N GLU A 266 14.32 14.10 -11.71
CA GLU A 266 13.92 14.36 -13.10
C GLU A 266 12.90 15.51 -13.20
N VAL A 267 11.94 15.60 -12.27
CA VAL A 267 11.01 16.75 -12.21
C VAL A 267 11.77 18.05 -11.88
N GLN A 268 12.75 18.02 -10.98
CA GLN A 268 13.60 19.19 -10.70
C GLN A 268 14.42 19.60 -11.93
N LYS A 269 14.97 18.65 -12.69
CA LYS A 269 15.66 18.89 -13.96
C LYS A 269 14.72 19.54 -14.98
N ALA A 270 13.53 18.98 -15.20
CA ALA A 270 12.55 19.53 -16.14
C ALA A 270 12.10 20.97 -15.77
N PHE A 271 11.92 21.26 -14.47
CA PHE A 271 11.65 22.64 -14.03
C PHE A 271 12.82 23.58 -14.35
N ARG A 272 14.08 23.17 -14.13
CA ARG A 272 15.27 23.98 -14.48
C ARG A 272 15.37 24.21 -15.98
N GLU A 273 15.17 23.18 -16.80
CA GLU A 273 15.19 23.26 -18.27
C GLU A 273 14.07 24.16 -18.81
N ALA A 274 12.90 24.17 -18.18
CA ALA A 274 11.81 25.10 -18.47
C ALA A 274 12.01 26.53 -17.92
N GLY A 275 13.13 26.82 -17.25
CA GLY A 275 13.39 28.12 -16.61
C GLY A 275 12.48 28.43 -15.40
N LEU A 276 11.84 27.42 -14.83
CA LEU A 276 10.92 27.53 -13.69
C LEU A 276 11.67 27.39 -12.36
N GLU A 277 11.37 28.26 -11.40
CA GLU A 277 11.78 28.07 -10.01
C GLU A 277 11.03 26.87 -9.41
N PHE A 278 11.66 25.69 -9.41
CA PHE A 278 11.24 24.60 -8.52
C PHE A 278 11.40 25.10 -7.08
N SER A 279 10.29 25.44 -6.44
CA SER A 279 10.27 26.31 -5.26
C SER A 279 11.26 25.85 -4.19
N LYS A 280 12.26 26.69 -3.90
CA LYS A 280 13.36 26.40 -2.97
C LYS A 280 12.84 26.33 -1.53
N GLN A 281 12.28 25.18 -1.16
CA GLN A 281 11.76 24.97 0.19
C GLN A 281 12.83 25.06 1.27
N ILE A 282 14.14 25.09 0.98
CA ILE A 282 15.22 25.19 1.98
C ILE A 282 14.92 26.23 3.06
N LYS A 283 14.51 27.45 2.70
CA LYS A 283 14.26 28.55 3.67
C LYS A 283 12.96 28.42 4.48
N THR A 284 12.06 27.51 4.11
CA THR A 284 10.72 27.35 4.70
C THR A 284 10.42 25.93 5.19
N ASN A 285 11.28 24.97 4.88
CA ASN A 285 11.20 23.57 5.28
C ASN A 285 12.24 23.34 6.40
N PRO A 286 11.79 23.09 7.65
CA PRO A 286 12.69 23.02 8.80
C PRO A 286 13.69 21.85 8.72
N ALA A 287 13.37 20.77 8.00
CA ALA A 287 14.30 19.66 7.80
C ALA A 287 15.42 20.02 6.80
N ALA A 288 15.08 20.74 5.73
CA ALA A 288 16.07 21.25 4.77
C ALA A 288 16.96 22.35 5.38
N LEU A 289 16.40 23.22 6.23
CA LEU A 289 17.14 24.15 7.08
C LEU A 289 18.12 23.43 8.00
N LEU A 290 17.68 22.37 8.69
CA LEU A 290 18.52 21.58 9.59
C LEU A 290 19.67 20.89 8.84
N ALA A 291 19.39 20.29 7.67
CA ALA A 291 20.40 19.68 6.82
C ALA A 291 21.42 20.69 6.27
N PHE A 292 20.96 21.89 5.86
CA PHE A 292 21.83 23.00 5.46
C PHE A 292 22.75 23.46 6.61
N CYS A 293 22.18 23.65 7.81
CA CYS A 293 22.95 24.00 9.01
C CYS A 293 23.98 22.93 9.39
N TRP A 294 23.67 21.63 9.20
CA TRP A 294 24.61 20.54 9.43
C TRP A 294 25.76 20.58 8.41
N TYR A 295 25.44 20.61 7.11
CA TYR A 295 26.44 20.68 6.04
C TYR A 295 27.42 21.84 6.24
N TRP A 296 26.90 23.01 6.63
CA TRP A 296 27.71 24.17 7.02
C TRP A 296 28.56 23.91 8.27
N ALA A 297 27.96 23.39 9.35
CA ALA A 297 28.63 23.20 10.63
C ALA A 297 29.79 22.19 10.61
N THR A 298 29.88 21.35 9.57
CA THR A 298 30.94 20.34 9.40
C THR A 298 31.78 20.54 8.13
N ASP A 299 31.68 21.72 7.49
CA ASP A 299 32.45 22.11 6.30
C ASP A 299 32.24 21.14 5.12
N GLY A 300 31.06 20.53 5.01
CA GLY A 300 30.72 19.50 4.03
C GLY A 300 31.35 18.11 4.28
N VAL A 301 32.17 17.96 5.33
CA VAL A 301 32.87 16.71 5.69
C VAL A 301 32.23 16.11 6.95
N GLY A 302 32.13 14.79 7.07
CA GLY A 302 31.55 14.11 8.26
C GLY A 302 32.45 14.13 9.50
N SER A 303 32.98 15.30 9.89
CA SER A 303 34.06 15.47 10.88
C SER A 303 33.59 15.71 12.33
N LYS A 304 32.28 15.91 12.56
CA LYS A 304 31.69 16.17 13.88
C LYS A 304 30.40 15.37 14.04
N ASP A 305 30.23 14.77 15.21
CA ASP A 305 29.03 14.02 15.56
C ASP A 305 27.86 14.97 15.89
N MET A 306 26.71 14.77 15.24
CA MET A 306 25.47 15.46 15.62
C MET A 306 24.78 14.70 16.75
N VAL A 307 24.79 15.27 17.95
CA VAL A 307 24.06 14.73 19.11
C VAL A 307 22.64 15.31 19.13
N VAL A 308 21.64 14.48 18.80
CA VAL A 308 20.22 14.79 19.00
C VAL A 308 19.73 14.01 20.21
N ILE A 309 19.16 14.73 21.20
CA ILE A 309 18.61 14.16 22.43
C ILE A 309 17.08 14.28 22.38
N PRO A 310 16.35 13.28 21.87
CA PRO A 310 14.90 13.28 21.86
C PRO A 310 14.36 12.94 23.25
N TYR A 311 13.42 13.74 23.76
CA TYR A 311 12.70 13.47 25.01
C TYR A 311 11.38 12.69 24.78
N LYS A 312 11.32 11.82 23.75
CA LYS A 312 10.13 11.01 23.46
C LYS A 312 10.42 9.82 22.52
N ASP A 313 9.95 8.63 22.90
CA ASP A 313 10.40 7.34 22.35
C ASP A 313 9.66 6.85 21.09
N SER A 314 8.63 7.55 20.63
CA SER A 314 7.63 7.02 19.66
C SER A 314 8.07 6.99 18.18
N LEU A 315 9.38 6.99 17.89
CA LEU A 315 9.92 7.17 16.52
C LEU A 315 10.18 5.85 15.75
N LEU A 316 9.86 4.69 16.33
CA LEU A 316 10.38 3.39 15.88
C LEU A 316 9.58 2.67 14.76
N LEU A 317 9.39 3.39 13.64
CA LEU A 317 9.04 2.86 12.30
C LEU A 317 7.64 2.22 12.11
N PHE A 318 7.16 2.21 10.85
CA PHE A 318 5.93 1.52 10.37
C PHE A 318 6.04 1.03 8.91
N SER A 319 7.26 0.86 8.39
CA SER A 319 7.63 0.72 6.98
C SER A 319 7.21 -0.56 6.22
N ARG A 320 6.37 -1.46 6.76
CA ARG A 320 6.09 -2.74 6.10
C ARG A 320 4.61 -3.12 6.06
N TYR A 321 4.08 -3.28 4.84
CA TYR A 321 3.09 -4.26 4.37
C TYR A 321 2.19 -3.66 3.25
N LEU A 322 2.38 -4.17 2.02
CA LEU A 322 1.60 -3.92 0.79
C LEU A 322 1.72 -2.50 0.20
N GLN A 323 2.15 -2.29 -1.04
CA GLN A 323 2.74 -3.20 -2.04
C GLN A 323 1.89 -4.36 -2.57
N GLN A 324 0.54 -4.29 -2.62
CA GLN A 324 -0.18 -5.36 -3.34
C GLN A 324 -1.50 -5.01 -4.04
N LEU A 325 -2.40 -4.18 -3.51
CA LEU A 325 -3.82 -4.36 -3.85
C LEU A 325 -4.66 -3.13 -4.24
N VAL A 326 -4.16 -2.26 -5.12
CA VAL A 326 -5.08 -1.68 -6.12
C VAL A 326 -4.45 -1.64 -7.50
N MET A 327 -4.83 -2.61 -8.33
CA MET A 327 -4.57 -2.59 -9.77
C MET A 327 -5.87 -2.29 -10.57
N GLU A 328 -6.98 -2.03 -9.87
CA GLU A 328 -8.33 -1.99 -10.44
C GLU A 328 -9.28 -1.18 -9.56
N SER A 329 -9.95 -0.17 -10.15
CA SER A 329 -11.41 0.08 -10.06
C SER A 329 -11.73 1.57 -10.02
N LEU A 330 -12.41 2.07 -11.05
CA LEU A 330 -13.16 3.33 -10.98
C LEU A 330 -14.61 3.11 -11.37
N GLY A 331 -15.45 3.97 -10.81
CA GLY A 331 -16.88 4.13 -11.07
C GLY A 331 -17.45 4.91 -9.90
N LYS A 332 -18.41 5.81 -10.12
CA LYS A 332 -18.88 6.76 -9.08
C LYS A 332 -20.40 6.95 -9.01
N GLU A 333 -20.86 7.36 -7.83
CA GLU A 333 -22.27 7.54 -7.40
C GLU A 333 -23.05 8.67 -8.08
N PHE A 334 -23.35 9.68 -7.27
CA PHE A 334 -24.72 10.11 -7.06
C PHE A 334 -25.11 11.23 -8.01
N ASP A 335 -26.41 11.35 -8.26
CA ASP A 335 -26.97 12.61 -8.72
C ASP A 335 -27.20 13.62 -7.57
N LEU A 336 -27.41 14.88 -7.94
CA LEU A 336 -27.61 15.99 -7.01
C LEU A 336 -29.00 15.99 -6.32
N ALA A 337 -29.86 15.01 -6.62
CA ALA A 337 -31.11 14.78 -5.89
C ALA A 337 -30.95 13.70 -4.79
N GLY A 338 -29.76 13.09 -4.65
CA GLY A 338 -29.42 12.17 -3.57
C GLY A 338 -29.94 10.74 -3.78
N ASN A 339 -30.19 10.33 -5.02
CA ASN A 339 -30.72 9.00 -5.34
C ASN A 339 -29.62 8.01 -5.74
N ARG A 340 -29.61 6.86 -5.06
CA ARG A 340 -28.53 5.87 -5.09
C ARG A 340 -28.66 4.91 -6.29
N VAL A 341 -27.76 5.04 -7.27
CA VAL A 341 -27.78 4.42 -8.61
C VAL A 341 -27.64 2.88 -8.59
N LEU A 342 -28.79 2.19 -8.54
CA LEU A 342 -29.01 0.81 -9.04
C LEU A 342 -29.35 0.79 -10.55
N ARG A 343 -29.04 1.86 -11.28
CA ARG A 343 -29.31 2.03 -12.72
C ARG A 343 -28.00 2.16 -13.47
N ASP A 344 -28.03 1.90 -14.76
CA ASP A 344 -26.83 2.07 -15.58
C ASP A 344 -26.61 3.53 -16.00
N ARG A 345 -27.67 4.35 -15.90
CA ARG A 345 -27.71 5.78 -16.27
C ARG A 345 -28.76 6.55 -15.44
N PRO A 346 -28.70 7.90 -15.41
CA PRO A 346 -29.78 8.73 -14.88
C PRO A 346 -31.09 8.53 -15.66
N PRO A 347 -32.27 8.59 -15.00
CA PRO A 347 -33.56 8.43 -15.67
C PRO A 347 -33.76 9.43 -16.81
N GLY A 348 -34.29 8.96 -17.94
CA GLY A 348 -34.46 9.76 -19.15
C GLY A 348 -33.20 9.87 -20.03
N HIS A 349 -32.07 9.28 -19.60
CA HIS A 349 -30.89 9.03 -20.44
C HIS A 349 -30.77 7.54 -20.82
N ASP A 350 -31.89 6.82 -20.66
CA ASP A 350 -32.10 5.41 -20.99
C ASP A 350 -32.11 5.22 -22.52
N TRP A 351 -30.93 5.31 -23.14
CA TRP A 351 -30.76 5.00 -24.55
C TRP A 351 -30.83 3.48 -24.73
N GLU A 352 -31.95 3.02 -25.29
CA GLU A 352 -32.14 1.67 -25.78
C GLU A 352 -31.19 1.41 -26.97
N LEU A 353 -30.34 0.39 -26.84
CA LEU A 353 -29.54 -0.16 -27.94
C LEU A 353 -30.42 -1.01 -28.86
N GLU A 354 -31.29 -1.79 -28.24
CA GLU A 354 -32.31 -2.64 -28.86
C GLU A 354 -33.63 -2.43 -28.07
N PRO A 355 -34.81 -2.71 -28.65
CA PRO A 355 -36.10 -2.41 -28.01
C PRO A 355 -36.22 -2.99 -26.59
N GLY A 356 -36.28 -2.10 -25.60
CA GLY A 356 -36.34 -2.45 -24.17
C GLY A 356 -35.03 -2.94 -23.54
N VAL A 357 -33.86 -2.68 -24.15
CA VAL A 357 -32.54 -3.09 -23.64
C VAL A 357 -31.53 -1.94 -23.70
N THR A 358 -30.98 -1.54 -22.55
CA THR A 358 -29.93 -0.51 -22.44
C THR A 358 -28.51 -1.11 -22.36
N CYS A 359 -27.49 -0.25 -22.45
CA CYS A 359 -26.07 -0.66 -22.32
C CYS A 359 -25.75 -1.44 -21.03
N GLY A 360 -26.49 -1.20 -19.94
CA GLY A 360 -26.19 -1.86 -18.67
C GLY A 360 -27.22 -2.90 -18.23
N ASP A 361 -28.37 -3.00 -18.90
CA ASP A 361 -29.10 -4.28 -18.98
C ASP A 361 -28.18 -5.37 -19.57
N TYR A 362 -27.33 -5.03 -20.55
CA TYR A 362 -26.25 -5.92 -21.00
C TYR A 362 -25.20 -6.17 -19.90
N LEU A 363 -24.79 -5.17 -19.13
CA LEU A 363 -23.80 -5.34 -18.06
C LEU A 363 -24.33 -6.25 -16.94
N PHE A 364 -25.58 -6.04 -16.52
CA PHE A 364 -26.31 -6.89 -15.59
C PHE A 364 -26.49 -8.30 -16.17
N GLY A 365 -26.89 -8.42 -17.45
CA GLY A 365 -26.99 -9.69 -18.16
C GLY A 365 -25.66 -10.45 -18.23
N MET A 366 -24.54 -9.76 -18.47
CA MET A 366 -23.19 -10.33 -18.46
C MET A 366 -22.78 -10.75 -17.05
N LEU A 367 -23.11 -9.97 -16.01
CA LEU A 367 -22.88 -10.35 -14.62
C LEU A 367 -23.66 -11.63 -14.24
N GLN A 368 -24.97 -11.66 -14.48
CA GLN A 368 -25.80 -12.83 -14.16
C GLN A 368 -25.46 -14.05 -15.03
N GLY A 369 -25.11 -13.83 -16.30
CA GLY A 369 -24.62 -14.86 -17.22
C GLY A 369 -23.31 -15.47 -16.75
N THR A 370 -22.33 -14.64 -16.36
CA THR A 370 -21.04 -15.09 -15.78
C THR A 370 -21.26 -15.85 -14.47
N ARG A 371 -22.05 -15.30 -13.55
CA ARG A 371 -22.38 -15.91 -12.26
C ARG A 371 -23.06 -17.28 -12.44
N SER A 372 -23.91 -17.41 -13.46
CA SER A 372 -24.56 -18.67 -13.82
C SER A 372 -23.61 -19.65 -14.49
N ALA A 373 -22.75 -19.18 -15.41
CA ALA A 373 -21.74 -20.01 -16.06
C ALA A 373 -20.72 -20.60 -15.06
N LEU A 374 -20.24 -19.80 -14.09
CA LEU A 374 -19.39 -20.28 -13.00
C LEU A 374 -20.08 -21.39 -12.21
N TYR A 375 -21.29 -21.12 -11.74
CA TYR A 375 -22.11 -22.06 -10.96
C TYR A 375 -22.44 -23.36 -11.71
N SER A 376 -22.71 -23.30 -13.01
CA SER A 376 -22.92 -24.47 -13.88
C SER A 376 -21.65 -25.29 -14.13
N ASN A 377 -20.46 -24.71 -13.96
CA ASN A 377 -19.16 -25.38 -14.07
C ASN A 377 -18.56 -25.73 -12.70
N ASP A 378 -19.39 -25.84 -11.65
CA ASP A 378 -19.00 -26.14 -10.27
C ASP A 378 -17.96 -25.18 -9.68
N ARG A 379 -17.99 -23.91 -10.11
CA ARG A 379 -17.11 -22.85 -9.60
C ARG A 379 -17.84 -21.97 -8.61
N GLU A 380 -17.26 -21.89 -7.42
CA GLU A 380 -17.74 -21.04 -6.33
C GLU A 380 -17.63 -19.55 -6.68
N SER A 381 -18.52 -18.73 -6.11
CA SER A 381 -18.51 -17.28 -6.30
C SER A 381 -19.10 -16.54 -5.10
N ILE A 382 -18.48 -15.40 -4.77
CA ILE A 382 -19.03 -14.39 -3.86
C ILE A 382 -19.55 -13.24 -4.73
N THR A 383 -20.65 -12.61 -4.35
CA THR A 383 -21.08 -11.34 -4.96
C THR A 383 -21.13 -10.26 -3.89
N VAL A 384 -20.22 -9.30 -3.99
CA VAL A 384 -20.27 -8.05 -3.22
C VAL A 384 -20.99 -7.03 -4.08
N THR A 385 -22.08 -6.48 -3.57
CA THR A 385 -22.81 -5.39 -4.24
C THR A 385 -22.83 -4.22 -3.30
N VAL A 386 -22.21 -3.12 -3.69
CA VAL A 386 -22.59 -1.82 -3.14
C VAL A 386 -23.78 -1.31 -3.94
N GLN A 387 -24.73 -0.68 -3.26
CA GLN A 387 -25.87 -0.03 -3.91
C GLN A 387 -25.41 1.02 -4.93
N GLU A 388 -24.17 1.54 -4.73
CA GLU A 388 -23.48 2.55 -5.54
C GLU A 388 -22.00 2.72 -5.01
N VAL A 389 -21.09 3.42 -5.72
CA VAL A 389 -19.63 3.61 -5.39
C VAL A 389 -19.16 5.06 -4.94
N THR A 390 -19.16 5.41 -3.63
CA THR A 390 -18.94 6.78 -3.04
C THR A 390 -17.60 6.89 -2.31
N PRO A 391 -17.14 8.09 -1.86
CA PRO A 391 -16.12 8.14 -0.81
C PRO A 391 -16.46 7.27 0.42
N ARG A 392 -17.75 7.20 0.83
CA ARG A 392 -18.19 6.35 1.95
C ARG A 392 -18.23 4.87 1.61
N SER A 393 -18.80 4.45 0.48
CA SER A 393 -18.87 3.02 0.13
C SER A 393 -17.53 2.46 -0.35
N VAL A 394 -16.72 3.24 -1.08
CA VAL A 394 -15.32 2.88 -1.39
C VAL A 394 -14.49 2.76 -0.12
N GLY A 395 -14.60 3.71 0.80
CA GLY A 395 -13.95 3.62 2.11
C GLY A 395 -14.39 2.38 2.90
N ALA A 396 -15.67 2.02 2.84
CA ALA A 396 -16.20 0.80 3.45
C ALA A 396 -15.73 -0.49 2.75
N MET A 397 -15.63 -0.51 1.43
CA MET A 397 -15.09 -1.64 0.66
C MET A 397 -13.61 -1.87 0.98
N VAL A 398 -12.80 -0.80 0.97
CA VAL A 398 -11.38 -0.88 1.38
C VAL A 398 -11.28 -1.41 2.81
N ALA A 399 -12.05 -0.84 3.75
CA ALA A 399 -12.08 -1.30 5.14
C ALA A 399 -12.52 -2.77 5.30
N LEU A 400 -13.48 -3.24 4.48
CA LEU A 400 -13.93 -4.63 4.45
C LEU A 400 -12.81 -5.57 4.02
N TYR A 401 -12.10 -5.26 2.92
CA TYR A 401 -11.00 -6.09 2.43
C TYR A 401 -9.77 -6.04 3.36
N GLU A 402 -9.40 -4.88 3.91
CA GLU A 402 -8.39 -4.77 4.97
C GLU A 402 -8.71 -5.68 6.16
N ARG A 403 -9.97 -5.65 6.62
CA ARG A 403 -10.44 -6.46 7.74
C ARG A 403 -10.47 -7.95 7.42
N ALA A 404 -10.89 -8.32 6.21
CA ALA A 404 -10.89 -9.69 5.73
C ALA A 404 -9.46 -10.26 5.64
N VAL A 405 -8.49 -9.48 5.14
CA VAL A 405 -7.07 -9.87 5.11
C VAL A 405 -6.53 -10.08 6.52
N GLY A 406 -6.81 -9.17 7.46
CA GLY A 406 -6.39 -9.32 8.86
C GLY A 406 -6.95 -10.56 9.55
N ILE A 407 -8.25 -10.83 9.36
CA ILE A 407 -8.92 -12.04 9.88
C ILE A 407 -8.33 -13.30 9.24
N TYR A 408 -8.21 -13.35 7.91
CA TYR A 408 -7.69 -14.51 7.19
C TYR A 408 -6.25 -14.82 7.61
N ALA A 409 -5.41 -13.80 7.76
CA ALA A 409 -4.05 -13.95 8.24
C ALA A 409 -3.98 -14.58 9.64
N SER A 410 -4.89 -14.19 10.54
CA SER A 410 -5.05 -14.82 11.85
C SER A 410 -5.54 -16.28 11.75
N LEU A 411 -6.40 -16.62 10.80
CA LEU A 411 -6.90 -17.99 10.60
C LEU A 411 -5.83 -18.95 10.07
N VAL A 412 -4.89 -18.45 9.25
CA VAL A 412 -3.77 -19.23 8.68
C VAL A 412 -2.43 -19.02 9.40
N ASN A 413 -2.43 -18.27 10.51
CA ASN A 413 -1.28 -18.01 11.37
C ASN A 413 -0.07 -17.36 10.64
N ILE A 414 -0.32 -16.27 9.90
CA ILE A 414 0.72 -15.46 9.24
C ILE A 414 0.65 -13.99 9.68
N ASN A 415 1.80 -13.31 9.65
CA ASN A 415 1.87 -11.87 9.91
C ASN A 415 1.53 -11.07 8.64
N ALA A 416 0.29 -10.58 8.55
CA ALA A 416 -0.16 -9.66 7.51
C ALA A 416 0.17 -8.19 7.81
N TYR A 417 1.33 -7.92 8.41
CA TYR A 417 1.87 -6.57 8.65
C TYR A 417 3.41 -6.53 8.50
N HIS A 418 3.96 -7.42 7.65
CA HIS A 418 5.40 -7.59 7.40
C HIS A 418 5.68 -7.87 5.90
N GLN A 419 6.69 -7.19 5.33
CA GLN A 419 7.17 -7.41 3.95
C GLN A 419 8.70 -7.70 3.93
N PRO A 420 9.15 -8.96 4.02
CA PRO A 420 10.58 -9.30 4.02
C PRO A 420 11.20 -9.22 2.62
N GLY A 421 10.51 -9.78 1.60
CA GLY A 421 11.06 -9.95 0.25
C GLY A 421 11.41 -8.64 -0.46
N VAL A 422 10.67 -7.56 -0.18
CA VAL A 422 10.91 -6.22 -0.76
C VAL A 422 12.29 -5.68 -0.39
N GLU A 423 12.64 -5.81 0.89
CA GLU A 423 13.88 -5.25 1.42
C GLU A 423 15.09 -6.09 0.97
N ALA A 424 14.91 -7.40 0.78
CA ALA A 424 15.91 -8.25 0.12
C ALA A 424 16.13 -7.83 -1.34
N GLY A 425 15.06 -7.58 -2.10
CA GLY A 425 15.14 -7.10 -3.49
C GLY A 425 15.84 -5.74 -3.61
N LYS A 426 15.48 -4.77 -2.76
CA LYS A 426 16.15 -3.45 -2.69
C LYS A 426 17.65 -3.58 -2.38
N LYS A 427 18.02 -4.46 -1.44
CA LYS A 427 19.42 -4.69 -1.09
C LYS A 427 20.20 -5.25 -2.29
N ALA A 428 19.67 -6.26 -2.96
CA ALA A 428 20.29 -6.85 -4.16
C ALA A 428 20.44 -5.83 -5.31
N ALA A 429 19.43 -4.99 -5.53
CA ALA A 429 19.52 -3.89 -6.51
C ALA A 429 20.62 -2.87 -6.14
N GLY A 430 20.77 -2.54 -4.85
CA GLY A 430 21.85 -1.70 -4.34
C GLY A 430 23.24 -2.30 -4.58
N GLU A 431 23.39 -3.61 -4.41
CA GLU A 431 24.64 -4.35 -4.69
C GLU A 431 25.00 -4.29 -6.18
N VAL A 432 24.02 -4.42 -7.10
CA VAL A 432 24.21 -4.25 -8.55
C VAL A 432 24.63 -2.81 -8.92
N LEU A 433 23.97 -1.79 -8.36
CA LEU A 433 24.33 -0.38 -8.58
C LEU A 433 25.73 -0.04 -8.05
N ALA A 434 26.13 -0.63 -6.92
CA ALA A 434 27.48 -0.49 -6.39
C ALA A 434 28.54 -1.15 -7.29
N LEU A 435 28.23 -2.30 -7.89
CA LEU A 435 29.08 -2.94 -8.89
C LEU A 435 29.19 -2.11 -10.16
N GLN A 436 28.08 -1.54 -10.66
CA GLN A 436 28.09 -0.66 -11.83
C GLN A 436 28.98 0.57 -11.62
N LYS A 437 28.98 1.18 -10.42
CA LYS A 437 29.89 2.28 -10.08
C LYS A 437 31.36 1.86 -10.12
N ARG A 438 31.71 0.64 -9.67
CA ARG A 438 33.08 0.11 -9.77
C ARG A 438 33.49 -0.12 -11.22
N VAL A 439 32.60 -0.72 -12.03
CA VAL A 439 32.85 -0.92 -13.47
C VAL A 439 33.09 0.42 -14.19
N LEU A 440 32.27 1.45 -13.91
CA LEU A 440 32.47 2.79 -14.46
C LEU A 440 33.80 3.42 -14.03
N ALA A 441 34.20 3.29 -12.77
CA ALA A 441 35.49 3.80 -12.29
C ALA A 441 36.66 3.12 -13.02
N VAL A 442 36.64 1.79 -13.15
CA VAL A 442 37.66 1.01 -13.87
C VAL A 442 37.73 1.39 -15.36
N LEU A 443 36.59 1.58 -16.02
CA LEU A 443 36.54 2.03 -17.42
C LEU A 443 37.05 3.47 -17.59
N ASN A 444 36.76 4.36 -16.63
CA ASN A 444 37.25 5.74 -16.64
C ASN A 444 38.79 5.78 -16.46
N GLU A 445 39.33 5.03 -15.49
CA GLU A 445 40.78 4.91 -15.28
C GLU A 445 41.53 4.35 -16.51
N ALA A 446 40.93 3.39 -17.22
CA ALA A 446 41.49 2.84 -18.46
C ALA A 446 41.39 3.82 -19.64
N SER A 447 40.39 4.68 -19.65
CA SER A 447 40.18 5.70 -20.69
C SER A 447 41.08 6.94 -20.52
N CYS A 448 41.62 7.16 -19.31
CA CYS A 448 42.64 8.19 -19.04
C CYS A 448 44.06 7.83 -19.57
N LYS A 449 44.25 6.67 -20.20
CA LYS A 449 45.53 6.25 -20.79
C LYS A 449 45.59 6.65 -22.27
N ASP A 450 46.79 6.98 -22.74
CA ASP A 450 47.07 7.24 -24.16
C ASP A 450 48.03 6.17 -24.72
N PRO A 451 47.62 5.35 -25.70
CA PRO A 451 46.26 5.23 -26.24
C PRO A 451 45.29 4.58 -25.24
N VAL A 452 43.98 4.82 -25.44
CA VAL A 452 42.89 4.24 -24.64
C VAL A 452 43.01 2.71 -24.60
N GLU A 453 42.92 2.13 -23.41
CA GLU A 453 43.06 0.69 -23.16
C GLU A 453 41.67 0.01 -23.14
N PRO A 454 41.22 -0.67 -24.20
CA PRO A 454 39.95 -1.39 -24.18
C PRO A 454 40.08 -2.69 -23.37
N LEU A 455 39.27 -2.82 -22.32
CA LEU A 455 39.36 -3.92 -21.35
C LEU A 455 38.42 -5.08 -21.70
N THR A 456 38.90 -6.30 -21.49
CA THR A 456 38.08 -7.52 -21.49
C THR A 456 37.20 -7.63 -20.23
N LEU A 457 36.17 -8.47 -20.28
CA LEU A 457 35.30 -8.73 -19.11
C LEU A 457 36.08 -9.25 -17.90
N ASP A 458 37.04 -10.15 -18.11
CA ASP A 458 37.88 -10.72 -17.06
C ASP A 458 38.76 -9.63 -16.41
N GLU A 459 39.41 -8.77 -17.19
CA GLU A 459 40.20 -7.64 -16.66
C GLU A 459 39.34 -6.63 -15.89
N ILE A 460 38.12 -6.35 -16.35
CA ILE A 460 37.18 -5.48 -15.60
C ILE A 460 36.77 -6.15 -14.30
N ALA A 461 36.50 -7.46 -14.31
CA ALA A 461 36.07 -8.19 -13.12
C ALA A 461 37.16 -8.30 -12.05
N ASP A 462 38.41 -8.54 -12.47
CA ASP A 462 39.57 -8.57 -11.58
C ASP A 462 39.90 -7.18 -11.02
N ARG A 463 39.86 -6.12 -11.85
CA ARG A 463 40.03 -4.72 -11.40
C ARG A 463 38.87 -4.24 -10.51
N CYS A 464 37.66 -4.76 -10.68
CA CYS A 464 36.52 -4.52 -9.78
C CYS A 464 36.54 -5.35 -8.48
N HIS A 465 37.51 -6.28 -8.35
CA HIS A 465 37.59 -7.30 -7.31
C HIS A 465 36.28 -8.07 -7.14
N ALA A 466 35.73 -8.55 -8.25
CA ALA A 466 34.39 -9.16 -8.33
C ALA A 466 34.31 -10.21 -9.46
N SER A 467 35.35 -11.04 -9.61
CA SER A 467 35.47 -12.07 -10.66
C SER A 467 34.34 -13.11 -10.58
N GLU A 468 33.81 -13.39 -9.38
CA GLU A 468 32.61 -14.20 -9.14
C GLU A 468 31.31 -13.58 -9.70
N HIS A 469 31.31 -12.28 -10.01
CA HIS A 469 30.18 -11.54 -10.54
C HIS A 469 30.33 -11.18 -12.03
N ILE A 470 31.23 -11.84 -12.77
CA ILE A 470 31.50 -11.57 -14.20
C ILE A 470 30.24 -11.57 -15.10
N GLU A 471 29.25 -12.42 -14.82
CA GLU A 471 27.96 -12.42 -15.53
C GLU A 471 27.17 -11.11 -15.31
N MET A 472 27.19 -10.57 -14.08
CA MET A 472 26.54 -9.32 -13.75
C MET A 472 27.30 -8.13 -14.34
N ILE A 473 28.63 -8.17 -14.34
CA ILE A 473 29.49 -7.16 -14.98
C ILE A 473 29.19 -7.11 -16.49
N TYR A 474 29.09 -8.26 -17.14
CA TYR A 474 28.65 -8.34 -18.54
C TYR A 474 27.28 -7.71 -18.78
N LYS A 475 26.27 -8.02 -17.94
CA LYS A 475 24.92 -7.44 -18.05
C LYS A 475 24.92 -5.93 -17.84
N ILE A 476 25.70 -5.43 -16.87
CA ILE A 476 25.89 -3.99 -16.62
C ILE A 476 26.52 -3.32 -17.85
N ILE A 477 27.57 -3.90 -18.42
CA ILE A 477 28.25 -3.40 -19.63
C ILE A 477 27.29 -3.37 -20.81
N ALA A 478 26.56 -4.46 -21.08
CA ALA A 478 25.59 -4.52 -22.17
C ALA A 478 24.47 -3.47 -22.00
N HIS A 479 23.99 -3.26 -20.78
CA HIS A 479 23.04 -2.19 -20.48
C HIS A 479 23.62 -0.79 -20.70
N MET A 480 24.84 -0.51 -20.22
CA MET A 480 25.49 0.79 -20.43
C MET A 480 25.79 1.07 -21.91
N ALA A 481 26.21 0.07 -22.66
CA ALA A 481 26.47 0.19 -24.10
C ALA A 481 25.19 0.39 -24.92
N ALA A 482 24.07 -0.23 -24.52
CA ALA A 482 22.76 0.02 -25.13
C ALA A 482 22.16 1.40 -24.78
N ASN A 483 22.82 2.18 -23.94
CA ASN A 483 22.43 3.54 -23.52
C ASN A 483 23.60 4.53 -23.70
N ASP A 484 24.52 4.26 -24.65
CA ASP A 484 25.65 5.12 -25.04
C ASP A 484 26.67 5.50 -23.94
N ARG A 485 26.59 4.88 -22.77
CA ARG A 485 27.47 5.13 -21.61
C ARG A 485 28.78 4.34 -21.62
N ALA A 486 28.90 3.36 -22.52
CA ALA A 486 30.10 2.55 -22.72
C ALA A 486 30.20 2.15 -24.20
N LEU A 487 31.41 2.06 -24.74
CA LEU A 487 31.62 1.66 -26.13
C LEU A 487 32.27 0.27 -26.20
N ILE A 488 31.70 -0.60 -27.01
CA ILE A 488 32.23 -1.94 -27.27
C ILE A 488 33.24 -1.80 -28.42
N ALA A 489 34.54 -1.88 -28.11
CA ALA A 489 35.62 -1.79 -29.09
C ALA A 489 35.68 -3.01 -30.01
N GLU A 490 35.47 -4.19 -29.43
CA GLU A 490 35.55 -5.49 -30.12
C GLU A 490 34.45 -6.42 -29.60
N GLY A 491 33.98 -7.31 -30.46
CA GLY A 491 32.96 -8.31 -30.13
C GLY A 491 31.52 -7.83 -30.36
N SER A 492 30.57 -8.54 -29.76
CA SER A 492 29.13 -8.27 -29.85
C SER A 492 28.43 -8.81 -28.60
N CYS A 493 27.29 -8.22 -28.22
CA CYS A 493 26.43 -8.73 -27.15
C CYS A 493 25.85 -10.14 -27.43
N GLY A 494 26.02 -10.69 -28.64
CA GLY A 494 25.78 -12.10 -28.94
C GLY A 494 26.93 -13.04 -28.54
N SER A 495 28.08 -12.53 -28.08
CA SER A 495 29.29 -13.32 -27.80
C SER A 495 30.12 -12.71 -26.66
N PRO A 496 29.70 -12.89 -25.39
CA PRO A 496 30.26 -12.19 -24.22
C PRO A 496 31.79 -12.30 -24.10
N ARG A 497 32.37 -13.47 -24.41
CA ARG A 497 33.82 -13.72 -24.32
C ARG A 497 34.69 -12.93 -25.32
N SER A 498 34.09 -12.30 -26.33
CA SER A 498 34.79 -11.47 -27.31
C SER A 498 34.67 -9.97 -27.04
N VAL A 499 33.92 -9.59 -25.99
CA VAL A 499 33.62 -8.18 -25.69
C VAL A 499 34.83 -7.50 -25.06
N LYS A 500 35.33 -6.45 -25.71
CA LYS A 500 36.22 -5.45 -25.11
C LYS A 500 35.53 -4.09 -25.03
N VAL A 501 35.77 -3.35 -23.96
CA VAL A 501 35.00 -2.15 -23.59
C VAL A 501 35.92 -1.00 -23.19
N PHE A 502 35.54 0.21 -23.57
CA PHE A 502 36.08 1.47 -23.05
C PHE A 502 34.93 2.43 -22.72
N LEU A 503 35.21 3.56 -22.07
CA LEU A 503 34.18 4.53 -21.72
C LEU A 503 33.67 5.24 -22.99
N GLY A 504 32.36 5.49 -23.06
CA GLY A 504 31.76 6.35 -24.10
C GLY A 504 31.94 7.83 -23.80
N GLU A 505 31.30 8.70 -24.59
CA GLU A 505 31.18 10.14 -24.29
C GLU A 505 30.24 10.36 -23.09
N CYS A 506 30.74 10.05 -21.89
CA CYS A 506 30.09 10.29 -20.62
C CYS A 506 31.10 10.87 -19.64
N ASN A 507 31.33 12.18 -19.77
CA ASN A 507 32.15 12.91 -18.84
C ASN A 507 31.44 12.97 -17.47
N LEU A 508 32.06 12.39 -16.44
CA LEU A 508 31.44 12.25 -15.11
C LEU A 508 31.20 13.61 -14.42
N ASP A 509 31.96 14.63 -14.80
CA ASP A 509 31.87 15.98 -14.23
C ASP A 509 30.53 16.67 -14.52
N ASP A 510 29.91 16.40 -15.69
CA ASP A 510 28.64 17.01 -16.09
C ASP A 510 27.41 16.38 -15.38
N ILE A 511 27.58 15.26 -14.67
CA ILE A 511 26.49 14.52 -14.00
C ILE A 511 26.26 15.00 -12.56
N TYR A 512 27.19 15.78 -11.99
CA TYR A 512 27.16 16.21 -10.58
C TYR A 512 27.28 17.74 -10.35
N ALA A 513 27.18 18.53 -11.42
CA ALA A 513 27.06 20.00 -11.37
C ALA A 513 25.60 20.48 -11.24
#